data_AF-A0A149QM07-F1
#
_entry.id   AF-A0A149QM07-F1
#
_cell.length_a   1.000
_cell.length_b   1.000
_cell.length_c   1.000
_cell.angle_alpha   90.00
_cell.angle_beta   90.00
_cell.angle_gamma   90.00
#
_symmetry.space_group_name_H-M   'P 1'
#
loop_
_entity.id
_entity.type
_entity.pdbx_description
1 polymer ?
#
loop_
_entity_poly.entity_id
_entity_poly.type
_entity_poly.pdbx_seq_one_letter_code
_entity_poly.pdbx_strand_id
1 'polypeptide(L)'
;MRLDWWKEGLLLKVRIRPAGLMLALLYAVAYWATRQLSLDQFYLPAGIRVAAVLLCPPRLWPYLLLGEYAYFAQSRVPMIEKYGLTWVIVASAFLMPAVMLIVKLQRRLMAESQTIGLLLIAAASSVVVTLLNLSFSHLLWPTPPSTPFLTSAARYSVGDFIGILTVAPIAMLWARQDVGQEWNAGRKTPMLAALSSMLLIGIAATQLPADWVALKATLLLLLALPAAALTCLYGWKGAALAVPVLNMVIGLTTPNTHPSAFDPAAFITQQIMAISGIVLLLLGSRITHFYHRYRLREMGERDAIHLARSSQLASEMELRERALHLRKLGDGIDTSLVELADWLKAQGHHAVASSLLHTSNVHSRLFREQTSMVYPSGLEHLGLYVALQAGGIRESWKLTERVLRPDLKGDPCNLSVELQLAAYRTLIDAVSILLKHEGGQIRIRARCGGMGSRRGILMVVSLLESRRRLSQQTTMAAFERLTGRTLPYDGTVDCYRNRVRILFLDRETKLETQPSAPSRYSCPAPSALQ
;
A
#
# COMPACT_ATOMS: atom_id res chain seq x y z
N MET A 1 51.62 20.89 31.40
CA MET A 1 51.52 19.55 32.02
C MET A 1 50.05 19.30 32.29
N ARG A 2 49.34 18.27 31.81
CA ARG A 2 49.64 16.96 31.20
C ARG A 2 48.41 16.68 30.30
N LEU A 3 48.53 16.59 28.97
CA LEU A 3 48.83 15.37 28.19
C LEU A 3 48.19 14.09 28.75
N ASP A 4 46.85 13.97 28.67
CA ASP A 4 46.17 12.67 28.83
C ASP A 4 45.12 12.36 27.74
N TRP A 5 44.86 13.24 26.77
CA TRP A 5 43.93 12.96 25.65
C TRP A 5 44.47 11.93 24.63
N TRP A 6 45.74 11.54 24.72
CA TRP A 6 46.34 10.52 23.86
C TRP A 6 46.28 9.08 24.42
N LYS A 7 45.91 8.90 25.69
CA LYS A 7 45.84 7.55 26.32
C LYS A 7 44.52 6.83 26.13
N GLU A 8 43.50 7.49 25.58
CA GLU A 8 42.36 6.83 24.94
C GLU A 8 42.63 6.53 23.46
N GLY A 9 43.91 6.35 23.12
CA GLY A 9 44.33 5.74 21.88
C GLY A 9 43.63 4.40 21.68
N LEU A 10 42.98 4.28 20.53
CA LEU A 10 43.26 3.19 19.61
C LEU A 10 43.06 1.76 20.14
N LEU A 11 42.20 1.55 21.14
CA LEU A 11 41.55 0.25 21.33
C LEU A 11 40.40 0.10 20.34
N LEU A 12 40.77 0.13 19.05
CA LEU A 12 40.12 -0.65 18.01
C LEU A 12 40.12 -2.10 18.52
N LYS A 13 39.12 -2.46 19.33
CA LYS A 13 38.73 -3.85 19.60
C LYS A 13 38.23 -4.43 18.28
N VAL A 14 39.14 -4.61 17.32
CA VAL A 14 38.99 -5.50 16.17
C VAL A 14 39.04 -6.89 16.79
N ARG A 15 37.92 -7.31 17.39
CA ARG A 15 37.72 -8.70 17.76
C ARG A 15 37.72 -9.43 16.41
N ILE A 16 38.85 -10.02 16.06
CA ILE A 16 39.03 -10.75 14.80
C ILE A 16 38.03 -11.90 14.85
N ARG A 17 36.91 -11.70 14.16
CA ARG A 17 35.89 -12.74 14.03
C ARG A 17 36.31 -13.59 12.83
N PRO A 18 36.34 -14.93 12.93
CA PRO A 18 36.66 -15.80 11.79
C PRO A 18 35.73 -15.52 10.61
N ALA A 19 34.48 -15.15 10.88
CA ALA A 19 33.52 -14.70 9.89
C ALA A 19 33.97 -13.45 9.09
N GLY A 20 34.70 -12.52 9.72
CA GLY A 20 35.24 -11.34 9.04
C GLY A 20 36.40 -11.68 8.10
N LEU A 21 37.24 -12.64 8.46
CA LEU A 21 38.31 -13.14 7.59
C LEU A 21 37.76 -13.92 6.39
N MET A 22 36.72 -14.73 6.59
CA MET A 22 36.01 -15.37 5.48
C MET A 22 35.37 -14.36 4.54
N LEU A 23 34.80 -13.27 5.08
CA LEU A 23 34.28 -12.17 4.25
C LEU A 23 35.39 -11.51 3.41
N ALA A 24 36.58 -11.28 3.98
CA ALA A 24 37.71 -10.72 3.27
C ALA A 24 38.17 -11.64 2.12
N LEU A 25 38.24 -12.95 2.38
CA LEU A 25 38.60 -13.96 1.37
C LEU A 25 37.54 -14.05 0.27
N LEU A 26 36.25 -14.10 0.63
CA LEU A 26 35.14 -14.11 -0.31
C LEU A 26 35.16 -12.86 -1.21
N TYR A 27 35.41 -11.69 -0.63
CA TYR A 27 35.56 -10.44 -1.38
C TYR A 27 36.73 -10.51 -2.36
N ALA A 28 37.90 -10.97 -1.92
CA ALA A 28 39.08 -11.09 -2.77
C ALA A 28 38.85 -12.06 -3.95
N VAL A 29 38.21 -13.21 -3.71
CA VAL A 29 37.85 -14.19 -4.75
C VAL A 29 36.83 -13.60 -5.73
N ALA A 30 35.79 -12.92 -5.23
CA ALA A 30 34.79 -12.28 -6.08
C ALA A 30 35.40 -11.16 -6.94
N TYR A 31 36.31 -10.36 -6.36
CA TYR A 31 37.05 -9.33 -7.08
C TYR A 31 37.95 -9.94 -8.18
N TRP A 32 38.68 -11.02 -7.86
CA TRP A 32 39.50 -11.73 -8.84
C TRP A 32 38.67 -12.32 -9.97
N ALA A 33 37.59 -13.05 -9.67
CA ALA A 33 36.74 -13.68 -10.67
C ALA A 33 36.12 -12.64 -11.62
N THR A 34 35.65 -11.51 -11.09
CA THR A 34 35.10 -10.44 -11.93
C THR A 34 36.14 -9.67 -12.72
N ARG A 35 37.39 -9.58 -12.23
CA ARG A 35 38.47 -9.02 -13.03
C ARG A 35 38.72 -9.84 -14.29
N GLN A 36 38.67 -11.17 -14.20
CA GLN A 36 38.85 -12.06 -15.36
C GLN A 36 37.72 -11.94 -16.39
N LEU A 37 36.52 -11.54 -15.96
CA LEU A 37 35.35 -11.33 -16.83
C LEU A 37 35.23 -9.87 -17.30
N SER A 38 36.07 -8.96 -16.81
CA SER A 38 35.96 -7.53 -17.09
C SER A 38 36.75 -7.10 -18.32
N LEU A 39 36.19 -6.14 -19.05
CA LEU A 39 36.85 -5.42 -20.13
C LEU A 39 37.06 -3.97 -19.69
N ASP A 40 37.97 -3.23 -20.34
CA ASP A 40 38.25 -1.82 -20.02
C ASP A 40 36.99 -0.93 -20.12
N GLN A 41 36.04 -1.31 -21.00
CA GLN A 41 34.76 -0.62 -21.17
C GLN A 41 33.64 -1.19 -20.27
N PHE A 42 33.89 -2.29 -19.56
CA PHE A 42 32.93 -2.98 -18.69
C PHE A 42 33.61 -3.51 -17.43
N TYR A 43 33.84 -2.60 -16.47
CA TYR A 43 34.64 -2.88 -15.29
C TYR A 43 33.78 -3.36 -14.11
N LEU A 44 33.44 -4.64 -14.11
CA LEU A 44 32.68 -5.33 -13.05
C LEU A 44 33.27 -5.19 -11.62
N PRO A 45 34.60 -5.15 -11.39
CA PRO A 45 35.13 -5.06 -10.03
C PRO A 45 34.71 -3.77 -9.30
N ALA A 46 34.48 -2.66 -10.01
CA ALA A 46 33.93 -1.45 -9.39
C ALA A 46 32.54 -1.70 -8.77
N GLY A 47 31.71 -2.50 -9.44
CA GLY A 47 30.40 -2.87 -8.93
C GLY A 47 30.45 -3.76 -7.70
N ILE A 48 31.37 -4.72 -7.64
CA ILE A 48 31.58 -5.53 -6.43
C ILE A 48 32.07 -4.68 -5.27
N ARG A 49 33.00 -3.75 -5.50
CA ARG A 49 33.49 -2.84 -4.46
C ARG A 49 32.34 -2.04 -3.83
N VAL A 50 31.52 -1.40 -4.66
CA VAL A 50 30.37 -0.60 -4.20
C VAL A 50 29.32 -1.51 -3.54
N ALA A 51 28.98 -2.65 -4.14
CA ALA A 51 28.02 -3.59 -3.59
C ALA A 51 28.45 -4.13 -2.21
N ALA A 52 29.72 -4.52 -2.05
CA ALA A 52 30.25 -5.01 -0.78
C ALA A 52 30.15 -3.95 0.34
N VAL A 53 30.48 -2.69 0.03
CA VAL A 53 30.39 -1.58 1.00
C VAL A 53 28.93 -1.22 1.34
N LEU A 54 28.01 -1.36 0.39
CA LEU A 54 26.57 -1.16 0.60
C LEU A 54 25.94 -2.28 1.44
N LEU A 55 26.30 -3.53 1.18
CA LEU A 55 25.78 -4.70 1.88
C LEU A 55 26.34 -4.82 3.30
N CYS A 56 27.63 -4.51 3.48
CA CYS A 56 28.28 -4.70 4.76
C CYS A 56 28.02 -3.52 5.72
N PRO A 57 27.67 -3.77 6.99
CA PRO A 57 27.64 -2.72 8.01
C PRO A 57 29.05 -2.11 8.18
N PRO A 58 29.17 -0.81 8.56
CA PRO A 58 30.46 -0.11 8.67
C PRO A 58 31.48 -0.80 9.60
N ARG A 59 31.00 -1.63 10.51
CA ARG A 59 31.82 -2.43 11.43
C ARG A 59 32.67 -3.49 10.71
N LEU A 60 32.24 -3.95 9.52
CA LEU A 60 32.93 -4.97 8.73
C LEU A 60 33.82 -4.39 7.61
N TRP A 61 33.78 -3.07 7.39
CA TRP A 61 34.57 -2.41 6.35
C TRP A 61 36.08 -2.66 6.46
N PRO A 62 36.71 -2.72 7.65
CA PRO A 62 38.14 -3.06 7.74
C PRO A 62 38.49 -4.43 7.14
N TYR A 63 37.59 -5.40 7.19
CA TYR A 63 37.82 -6.72 6.59
C TYR A 63 37.74 -6.66 5.05
N LEU A 64 36.88 -5.82 4.49
CA LEU A 64 36.82 -5.59 3.04
C LEU A 64 38.10 -4.91 2.53
N LEU A 65 38.63 -3.93 3.28
CA LEU A 65 39.93 -3.31 2.98
C LEU A 65 41.05 -4.35 2.96
N LEU A 66 41.07 -5.24 3.96
CA LEU A 66 42.07 -6.31 4.04
C LEU A 66 41.98 -7.26 2.83
N GLY A 67 40.77 -7.63 2.40
CA GLY A 67 40.57 -8.44 1.20
C GLY A 67 41.06 -7.74 -0.08
N GLU A 68 40.82 -6.44 -0.21
CA GLU A 68 41.30 -5.65 -1.36
C GLU A 68 42.82 -5.54 -1.40
N TYR A 69 43.43 -5.28 -0.24
CA TYR A 69 44.89 -5.20 -0.14
C TYR A 69 45.55 -6.55 -0.40
N ALA A 70 44.94 -7.66 0.02
CA ALA A 70 45.43 -9.00 -0.32
C ALA A 70 45.42 -9.24 -1.83
N TYR A 71 44.33 -8.87 -2.52
CA TYR A 71 44.24 -8.97 -3.98
C TYR A 71 45.24 -8.04 -4.69
N PHE A 72 45.38 -6.79 -4.24
CA PHE A 72 46.34 -5.85 -4.84
C PHE A 72 47.78 -6.25 -4.58
N ALA A 73 48.09 -6.87 -3.43
CA ALA A 73 49.41 -7.43 -3.20
C ALA A 73 49.73 -8.51 -4.25
N GLN A 74 48.81 -9.45 -4.51
CA GLN A 74 49.04 -10.48 -5.52
C GLN A 74 49.16 -9.91 -6.95
N SER A 75 48.32 -8.94 -7.32
CA SER A 75 48.24 -8.44 -8.70
C SER A 75 49.23 -7.31 -9.04
N ARG A 76 49.57 -6.44 -8.08
CA ARG A 76 50.42 -5.25 -8.31
C ARG A 76 51.85 -5.40 -7.82
N VAL A 77 52.19 -6.34 -6.94
CA VAL A 77 53.58 -6.59 -6.52
C VAL A 77 54.48 -7.04 -7.68
N PRO A 78 54.04 -7.94 -8.59
CA PRO A 78 54.84 -8.29 -9.78
C PRO A 78 55.07 -7.13 -10.75
N MET A 79 54.29 -6.04 -10.60
CA MET A 79 54.33 -4.85 -11.43
C MET A 79 55.25 -3.75 -10.88
N ILE A 80 55.89 -3.96 -9.73
CA ILE A 80 56.76 -2.98 -9.08
C ILE A 80 57.91 -2.55 -9.98
N GLU A 81 58.56 -3.51 -10.66
CA GLU A 81 59.71 -3.23 -11.55
C GLU A 81 59.31 -2.37 -12.75
N LYS A 82 58.06 -2.45 -13.20
CA LYS A 82 57.57 -1.76 -14.40
C LYS A 82 56.95 -0.39 -14.12
N TYR A 83 56.23 -0.23 -12.99
CA TYR A 83 55.43 0.96 -12.71
C TYR A 83 55.83 1.70 -11.43
N GLY A 84 56.81 1.19 -10.68
CA GLY A 84 57.35 1.82 -9.49
C GLY A 84 56.60 1.47 -8.20
N LEU A 85 57.36 1.36 -7.10
CA LEU A 85 56.86 0.98 -5.77
C LEU A 85 55.89 2.02 -5.17
N THR A 86 56.12 3.31 -5.45
CA THR A 86 55.27 4.42 -4.97
C THR A 86 53.86 4.33 -5.53
N TRP A 87 53.71 4.00 -6.83
CA TRP A 87 52.42 3.77 -7.45
C TRP A 87 51.69 2.58 -6.82
N VAL A 88 52.37 1.45 -6.62
CA VAL A 88 51.75 0.24 -6.05
C VAL A 88 51.18 0.52 -4.67
N ILE A 89 51.89 1.24 -3.81
CA ILE A 89 51.44 1.54 -2.45
C ILE A 89 50.30 2.57 -2.48
N VAL A 90 50.50 3.72 -3.12
CA VAL A 90 49.54 4.83 -3.11
C VAL A 90 48.26 4.45 -3.86
N ALA A 91 48.37 3.92 -5.07
CA ALA A 91 47.19 3.54 -5.84
C ALA A 91 46.40 2.39 -5.20
N SER A 92 47.01 1.56 -4.36
CA SER A 92 46.29 0.49 -3.66
C SER A 92 45.64 0.99 -2.37
N ALA A 93 46.29 1.93 -1.66
CA ALA A 93 45.80 2.44 -0.39
C ALA A 93 44.51 3.26 -0.51
N PHE A 94 44.36 4.08 -1.56
CA PHE A 94 43.34 5.13 -1.61
C PHE A 94 42.01 4.77 -2.30
N LEU A 95 41.96 3.74 -3.17
CA LEU A 95 40.76 3.45 -3.98
C LEU A 95 39.55 3.00 -3.13
N MET A 96 39.76 2.06 -2.21
CA MET A 96 38.68 1.53 -1.36
C MET A 96 38.22 2.52 -0.28
N PRO A 97 39.11 3.22 0.45
CA PRO A 97 38.69 4.28 1.36
C PRO A 97 37.89 5.40 0.71
N ALA A 98 38.20 5.76 -0.55
CA ALA A 98 37.41 6.75 -1.29
C ALA A 98 35.96 6.29 -1.49
N VAL A 99 35.75 5.04 -1.93
CA VAL A 99 34.39 4.48 -2.08
C VAL A 99 33.68 4.38 -0.74
N MET A 100 34.37 3.97 0.32
CA MET A 100 33.81 3.93 1.68
C MET A 100 33.34 5.31 2.16
N LEU A 101 34.14 6.35 1.91
CA LEU A 101 33.77 7.73 2.25
C LEU A 101 32.53 8.18 1.48
N ILE A 102 32.49 7.97 0.17
CA ILE A 102 31.36 8.34 -0.70
C ILE A 102 30.07 7.66 -0.22
N VAL A 103 30.12 6.34 0.01
CA VAL A 103 28.98 5.59 0.53
C VAL A 103 28.58 6.11 1.92
N LYS A 104 29.54 6.40 2.80
CA LYS A 104 29.25 6.94 4.14
C LYS A 104 28.53 8.29 4.07
N LEU A 105 28.97 9.18 3.19
CA LEU A 105 28.37 10.51 2.99
C LEU A 105 26.96 10.41 2.40
N GLN A 106 26.78 9.54 1.40
CA GLN A 106 25.52 9.41 0.65
C GLN A 106 24.51 8.42 1.28
N ARG A 107 24.87 7.73 2.36
CA ARG A 107 23.95 6.88 3.15
C ARG A 107 22.70 7.63 3.61
N ARG A 108 22.79 8.94 3.89
CA ARG A 108 21.62 9.77 4.24
C ARG A 108 20.62 9.86 3.09
N LEU A 109 21.10 10.05 1.86
CA LEU A 109 20.25 10.10 0.67
C LEU A 109 19.61 8.74 0.36
N MET A 110 20.30 7.63 0.64
CA MET A 110 19.68 6.30 0.52
C MET A 110 18.53 6.06 1.50
N ALA A 111 18.53 6.75 2.64
CA ALA A 111 17.44 6.66 3.62
C ALA A 111 16.17 7.38 3.11
N GLU A 112 16.33 8.45 2.33
CA GLU A 112 15.22 9.22 1.75
C GLU A 112 14.74 8.63 0.42
N SER A 113 15.66 8.34 -0.50
CA SER A 113 15.37 7.70 -1.78
C SER A 113 16.48 6.72 -2.14
N GLN A 114 16.19 5.44 -1.97
CA GLN A 114 17.13 4.36 -2.25
C GLN A 114 17.68 4.41 -3.67
N THR A 115 16.81 4.60 -4.67
CA THR A 115 17.21 4.58 -6.08
C THR A 115 18.08 5.78 -6.43
N ILE A 116 17.69 6.98 -5.97
CA ILE A 116 18.48 8.20 -6.22
C ILE A 116 19.83 8.12 -5.50
N GLY A 117 19.83 7.66 -4.25
CA GLY A 117 21.06 7.43 -3.50
C GLY A 117 21.98 6.41 -4.18
N LEU A 118 21.44 5.32 -4.74
CA LEU A 118 22.23 4.33 -5.46
C LEU A 118 22.87 4.91 -6.72
N LEU A 119 22.10 5.68 -7.50
CA LEU A 119 22.59 6.32 -8.72
C LEU A 119 23.69 7.35 -8.43
N LEU A 120 23.52 8.15 -7.36
CA LEU A 120 24.52 9.11 -6.94
C LEU A 120 25.79 8.45 -6.41
N ILE A 121 25.67 7.33 -5.67
CA ILE A 121 26.81 6.52 -5.24
C ILE A 121 27.54 5.95 -6.44
N ALA A 122 26.80 5.37 -7.40
CA ALA A 122 27.39 4.82 -8.61
C ALA A 122 28.15 5.89 -9.41
N ALA A 123 27.53 7.06 -9.63
CA ALA A 123 28.15 8.15 -10.39
C ALA A 123 29.35 8.79 -9.66
N ALA A 124 29.23 9.05 -8.36
CA ALA A 124 30.33 9.64 -7.59
C ALA A 124 31.51 8.68 -7.45
N SER A 125 31.23 7.39 -7.17
CA SER A 125 32.29 6.39 -7.05
C SER A 125 32.98 6.12 -8.38
N SER A 126 32.24 6.05 -9.51
CA SER A 126 32.87 5.86 -10.81
C SER A 126 33.79 7.01 -11.20
N VAL A 127 33.36 8.27 -10.99
CA VAL A 127 34.19 9.45 -11.30
C VAL A 127 35.40 9.55 -10.38
N VAL A 128 35.24 9.35 -9.06
CA VAL A 128 36.34 9.52 -8.10
C VAL A 128 37.38 8.40 -8.22
N VAL A 129 36.93 7.15 -8.36
CA VAL A 129 37.84 6.00 -8.50
C VAL A 129 38.63 6.11 -9.80
N THR A 130 37.98 6.49 -10.91
CA THR A 130 38.68 6.63 -12.20
C THR A 130 39.64 7.80 -12.20
N LEU A 131 39.25 8.95 -11.64
CA LEU A 131 40.13 10.10 -11.53
C LEU A 131 41.35 9.79 -10.67
N LEU A 132 41.18 9.16 -9.49
CA LEU A 132 42.29 8.76 -8.63
C LEU A 132 43.23 7.77 -9.35
N ASN A 133 42.67 6.74 -9.98
CA ASN A 133 43.46 5.72 -10.66
C ASN A 133 44.26 6.29 -11.85
N LEU A 134 43.66 7.18 -12.64
CA LEU A 134 44.32 7.85 -13.75
C LEU A 134 45.36 8.86 -13.26
N SER A 135 45.03 9.69 -12.27
CA SER A 135 45.97 10.65 -11.69
C SER A 135 47.19 9.94 -11.13
N PHE A 136 47.03 8.89 -10.34
CA PHE A 136 48.17 8.11 -9.84
C PHE A 136 48.98 7.48 -10.97
N SER A 137 48.33 6.99 -12.03
CA SER A 137 49.03 6.43 -13.18
C SER A 137 49.82 7.49 -13.97
N HIS A 138 49.28 8.70 -14.18
CA HIS A 138 49.98 9.77 -14.88
C HIS A 138 51.09 10.43 -14.04
N LEU A 139 50.93 10.52 -12.72
CA LEU A 139 51.88 11.18 -11.84
C LEU A 139 53.01 10.27 -11.34
N LEU A 140 52.75 8.97 -11.17
CA LEU A 140 53.68 8.05 -10.51
C LEU A 140 54.32 7.03 -11.46
N TRP A 141 53.80 6.82 -12.67
CA TRP A 141 54.44 5.91 -13.62
C TRP A 141 55.74 6.50 -14.19
N PRO A 142 56.79 5.68 -14.38
CA PRO A 142 58.03 6.12 -15.02
C PRO A 142 57.82 6.62 -16.46
N THR A 143 56.89 6.01 -17.18
CA THR A 143 56.46 6.43 -18.52
C THR A 143 54.95 6.71 -18.50
N PRO A 144 54.52 7.98 -18.59
CA PRO A 144 53.11 8.32 -18.53
C PRO A 144 52.35 7.74 -19.73
N PRO A 145 51.05 7.40 -19.57
CA PRO A 145 50.21 6.96 -20.67
C PRO A 145 50.19 7.98 -21.82
N SER A 146 50.33 7.51 -23.06
CA SER A 146 50.29 8.35 -24.27
C SER A 146 48.87 8.82 -24.65
N THR A 147 47.83 8.25 -24.03
CA THR A 147 46.44 8.60 -24.27
C THR A 147 46.05 9.89 -23.54
N PRO A 148 45.24 10.78 -24.14
CA PRO A 148 44.76 11.97 -23.46
C PRO A 148 44.00 11.63 -22.16
N PHE A 149 44.29 12.38 -21.10
CA PHE A 149 43.72 12.15 -19.76
C PHE A 149 42.18 12.21 -19.77
N LEU A 150 41.61 13.24 -20.40
CA LEU A 150 40.17 13.50 -20.45
C LEU A 150 39.39 12.39 -21.18
N THR A 151 39.93 11.89 -22.29
CA THR A 151 39.26 10.82 -23.06
C THR A 151 39.30 9.50 -22.29
N SER A 152 40.39 9.21 -21.59
CA SER A 152 40.52 8.03 -20.73
C SER A 152 39.60 8.12 -19.51
N ALA A 153 39.48 9.30 -18.90
CA ALA A 153 38.59 9.54 -17.77
C ALA A 153 37.11 9.34 -18.15
N ALA A 154 36.68 9.87 -19.29
CA ALA A 154 35.32 9.68 -19.77
C ALA A 154 35.02 8.19 -20.07
N ARG A 155 35.96 7.48 -20.70
CA ARG A 155 35.79 6.06 -21.05
C ARG A 155 35.68 5.17 -19.81
N TYR A 156 36.65 5.29 -18.90
CA TYR A 156 36.69 4.45 -17.71
C TYR A 156 35.56 4.79 -16.73
N SER A 157 35.14 6.06 -16.61
CA SER A 157 34.05 6.42 -15.70
C SER A 157 32.70 5.85 -16.13
N VAL A 158 32.44 5.77 -17.44
CA VAL A 158 31.25 5.10 -17.99
C VAL A 158 31.33 3.59 -17.73
N GLY A 159 32.48 2.96 -17.97
CA GLY A 159 32.67 1.53 -17.71
C GLY A 159 32.50 1.15 -16.23
N ASP A 160 33.08 1.93 -15.31
CA ASP A 160 32.90 1.76 -13.87
C ASP A 160 31.45 1.96 -13.45
N PHE A 161 30.78 2.98 -13.99
CA PHE A 161 29.36 3.25 -13.69
C PHE A 161 28.45 2.09 -14.12
N ILE A 162 28.65 1.57 -15.33
CA ILE A 162 27.89 0.43 -15.86
C ILE A 162 28.18 -0.84 -15.04
N GLY A 163 29.45 -1.06 -14.65
CA GLY A 163 29.84 -2.14 -13.75
C GLY A 163 29.08 -2.06 -12.41
N ILE A 164 28.96 -0.86 -11.84
CA ILE A 164 28.20 -0.64 -10.61
C ILE A 164 26.70 -0.88 -10.79
N LEU A 165 26.09 -0.37 -11.87
CA LEU A 165 24.67 -0.62 -12.16
C LEU A 165 24.35 -2.09 -12.46
N THR A 166 25.35 -2.89 -12.80
CA THR A 166 25.17 -4.33 -13.04
C THR A 166 25.13 -5.11 -11.72
N VAL A 167 26.04 -4.80 -10.78
CA VAL A 167 26.19 -5.60 -9.56
C VAL A 167 25.35 -5.05 -8.40
N ALA A 168 25.34 -3.73 -8.20
CA ALA A 168 24.78 -3.12 -7.00
C ALA A 168 23.25 -3.28 -6.86
N PRO A 169 22.42 -3.11 -7.92
CA PRO A 169 20.98 -3.33 -7.80
C PRO A 169 20.62 -4.77 -7.43
N ILE A 170 21.31 -5.78 -8.01
CA ILE A 170 21.11 -7.19 -7.67
C ILE A 170 21.47 -7.42 -6.21
N ALA A 171 22.64 -6.96 -5.77
CA ALA A 171 23.07 -7.08 -4.38
C ALA A 171 22.01 -6.51 -3.41
N MET A 172 21.48 -5.33 -3.70
CA MET A 172 20.42 -4.71 -2.91
C MET A 172 19.09 -5.47 -2.94
N LEU A 173 18.76 -6.11 -4.07
CA LEU A 173 17.56 -6.93 -4.19
C LEU A 173 17.67 -8.19 -3.30
N TRP A 174 18.81 -8.87 -3.33
CA TRP A 174 19.08 -10.07 -2.53
C TRP A 174 19.10 -9.79 -1.04
N ALA A 175 19.72 -8.69 -0.61
CA ALA A 175 19.78 -8.29 0.79
C ALA A 175 18.42 -7.95 1.43
N ARG A 176 17.36 -7.87 0.63
CA ARG A 176 16.02 -7.44 1.05
C ARG A 176 14.93 -8.48 0.81
N GLN A 177 15.30 -9.71 0.43
CA GLN A 177 14.33 -10.78 0.23
C GLN A 177 13.63 -11.21 1.54
N ASP A 178 14.22 -10.90 2.70
CA ASP A 178 13.79 -11.42 4.00
C ASP A 178 12.63 -10.69 4.69
N VAL A 179 12.11 -9.59 4.14
CA VAL A 179 11.01 -8.84 4.80
C VAL A 179 9.72 -8.93 3.98
N GLY A 180 9.04 -10.06 4.12
CA GLY A 180 7.56 -10.12 4.19
C GLY A 180 6.76 -9.83 2.91
N GLN A 181 7.23 -10.18 1.72
CA GLN A 181 6.39 -10.08 0.53
C GLN A 181 6.46 -11.36 -0.29
N GLU A 182 5.57 -12.30 0.05
CA GLU A 182 5.39 -13.57 -0.66
C GLU A 182 5.26 -13.31 -2.16
N TRP A 183 6.21 -13.86 -2.91
CA TRP A 183 6.19 -13.83 -4.35
C TRP A 183 5.05 -14.73 -4.81
N ASN A 184 3.87 -14.13 -4.98
CA ASN A 184 2.66 -14.85 -5.37
C ASN A 184 2.98 -15.76 -6.56
N ALA A 185 2.75 -17.08 -6.44
CA ALA A 185 3.30 -18.08 -7.36
C ALA A 185 2.95 -17.79 -8.83
N GLY A 186 1.76 -17.24 -9.10
CA GLY A 186 1.33 -16.81 -10.44
C GLY A 186 2.08 -15.61 -11.04
N ARG A 187 2.85 -14.86 -10.25
CA ARG A 187 3.70 -13.74 -10.70
C ARG A 187 5.15 -14.15 -10.97
N LYS A 188 5.55 -15.41 -10.77
CA LYS A 188 6.91 -15.87 -11.11
C LYS A 188 7.05 -16.21 -12.59
N THR A 189 5.98 -16.71 -13.22
CA THR A 189 5.99 -17.14 -14.63
C THR A 189 6.27 -16.03 -15.64
N PRO A 190 5.68 -14.80 -15.56
CA PRO A 190 5.97 -13.75 -16.54
C PRO A 190 7.40 -13.21 -16.38
N MET A 191 7.92 -13.22 -15.15
CA MET A 191 9.27 -12.79 -14.83
C MET A 191 10.32 -13.72 -15.46
N LEU A 192 10.17 -15.03 -15.25
CA LEU A 192 11.03 -16.05 -15.85
C LEU A 192 10.95 -16.01 -17.38
N ALA A 193 9.76 -15.83 -17.94
CA ALA A 193 9.57 -15.70 -19.38
C ALA A 193 10.28 -14.45 -19.95
N ALA A 194 10.18 -13.30 -19.29
CA ALA A 194 10.85 -12.08 -19.75
C ALA A 194 12.38 -12.14 -19.56
N LEU A 195 12.86 -12.78 -18.49
CA LEU A 195 14.30 -12.91 -18.27
C LEU A 195 14.93 -13.93 -19.24
N SER A 196 14.24 -15.02 -19.52
CA SER A 196 14.67 -16.00 -20.54
C SER A 196 14.63 -15.41 -21.95
N SER A 197 13.62 -14.59 -22.30
CA SER A 197 13.60 -13.90 -23.59
C SER A 197 14.75 -12.91 -23.74
N MET A 198 15.09 -12.16 -22.68
CA MET A 198 16.27 -11.28 -22.68
C MET A 198 17.57 -12.06 -22.91
N LEU A 199 17.73 -13.20 -22.26
CA LEU A 199 18.90 -14.05 -22.43
C LEU A 199 18.98 -14.63 -23.85
N LEU A 200 17.86 -15.11 -24.40
CA LEU A 200 17.79 -15.67 -25.76
C LEU A 200 18.17 -14.62 -26.82
N ILE A 201 17.64 -13.40 -26.69
CA ILE A 201 17.98 -12.27 -27.58
C ILE A 201 19.47 -11.94 -27.48
N GLY A 202 20.02 -11.94 -26.26
CA GLY A 202 21.44 -11.70 -26.04
C GLY A 202 22.34 -12.76 -26.67
N ILE A 203 22.02 -14.04 -26.50
CA ILE A 203 22.77 -15.14 -27.13
C ILE A 203 22.68 -15.03 -28.66
N ALA A 204 21.49 -14.77 -29.22
CA ALA A 204 21.34 -14.56 -30.65
C ALA A 204 22.19 -13.39 -31.18
N ALA A 205 22.29 -12.30 -30.41
CA ALA A 205 23.13 -11.14 -30.74
C ALA A 205 24.64 -11.45 -30.73
N THR A 206 25.10 -12.40 -29.91
CA THR A 206 26.52 -12.82 -29.87
C THR A 206 26.92 -13.73 -31.03
N GLN A 207 25.96 -14.46 -31.62
CA GLN A 207 26.22 -15.41 -32.71
C GLN A 207 26.23 -14.75 -34.11
N LEU A 208 25.88 -13.46 -34.20
CA LEU A 208 25.82 -12.73 -35.47
C LEU A 208 27.23 -12.31 -35.93
N PRO A 209 27.59 -12.51 -37.22
CA PRO A 209 28.84 -12.01 -37.77
C PRO A 209 28.96 -10.49 -37.69
N ALA A 210 30.19 -9.98 -37.55
CA ALA A 210 30.48 -8.55 -37.35
C ALA A 210 29.95 -7.63 -38.47
N ASP A 211 29.71 -8.18 -39.65
CA ASP A 211 29.26 -7.46 -40.86
C ASP A 211 27.80 -6.99 -40.76
N TRP A 212 27.00 -7.60 -39.86
CA TRP A 212 25.56 -7.33 -39.73
C TRP A 212 25.25 -6.31 -38.62
N VAL A 213 25.91 -5.14 -38.68
CA VAL A 213 25.81 -4.07 -37.66
C VAL A 213 24.36 -3.63 -37.41
N ALA A 214 23.56 -3.48 -38.47
CA ALA A 214 22.16 -3.05 -38.37
C ALA A 214 21.28 -4.06 -37.62
N LEU A 215 21.36 -5.35 -37.95
CA LEU A 215 20.59 -6.41 -37.28
C LEU A 215 20.97 -6.53 -35.79
N LYS A 216 22.26 -6.41 -35.47
CA LYS A 216 22.75 -6.42 -34.09
C LYS A 216 22.19 -5.25 -33.29
N ALA A 217 22.15 -4.04 -33.87
CA ALA A 217 21.53 -2.88 -33.25
C ALA A 217 20.01 -3.06 -33.04
N THR A 218 19.30 -3.66 -34.01
CA THR A 218 17.86 -3.95 -33.88
C THR A 218 17.58 -4.95 -32.76
N LEU A 219 18.41 -5.99 -32.60
CA LEU A 219 18.26 -6.95 -31.50
C LEU A 219 18.54 -6.34 -30.13
N LEU A 220 19.54 -5.45 -30.03
CA LEU A 220 19.84 -4.71 -28.81
C LEU A 220 18.72 -3.73 -28.44
N LEU A 221 18.07 -3.10 -29.42
CA LEU A 221 16.87 -2.29 -29.22
C LEU A 221 15.67 -3.15 -28.77
N LEU A 222 15.50 -4.33 -29.37
CA LEU A 222 14.44 -5.27 -28.99
C LEU A 222 14.56 -5.72 -27.53
N LEU A 223 15.79 -5.82 -27.01
CA LEU A 223 16.09 -6.18 -25.63
C LEU A 223 15.54 -5.16 -24.59
N ALA A 224 15.30 -3.91 -25.01
CA ALA A 224 14.73 -2.88 -24.14
C ALA A 224 13.23 -3.12 -23.82
N LEU A 225 12.49 -3.77 -24.71
CA LEU A 225 11.05 -4.07 -24.52
C LEU A 225 10.78 -5.01 -23.34
N PRO A 226 11.38 -6.21 -23.25
CA PRO A 226 11.19 -7.09 -22.09
C PRO A 226 11.75 -6.47 -20.80
N ALA A 227 12.81 -5.65 -20.88
CA ALA A 227 13.33 -4.90 -19.74
C ALA A 227 12.33 -3.86 -19.20
N ALA A 228 11.69 -3.11 -20.10
CA ALA A 228 10.62 -2.17 -19.77
C ALA A 228 9.39 -2.89 -19.22
N ALA A 229 8.99 -4.02 -19.82
CA ALA A 229 7.87 -4.83 -19.34
C ALA A 229 8.12 -5.36 -17.92
N LEU A 230 9.32 -5.88 -17.62
CA LEU A 230 9.70 -6.29 -16.27
C LEU A 230 9.62 -5.13 -15.28
N THR A 231 10.10 -3.95 -15.66
CA THR A 231 10.05 -2.74 -14.83
C THR A 231 8.61 -2.30 -14.57
N CYS A 232 7.74 -2.37 -15.58
CA CYS A 232 6.32 -2.01 -15.44
C CYS A 232 5.54 -3.00 -14.56
N LEU A 233 5.80 -4.30 -14.71
CA LEU A 233 5.07 -5.34 -13.98
C LEU A 233 5.54 -5.54 -12.53
N TYR A 234 6.85 -5.38 -12.28
CA TYR A 234 7.48 -5.69 -11.00
C TYR A 234 8.06 -4.45 -10.29
N GLY A 235 7.93 -3.25 -10.89
CA GLY A 235 8.47 -2.01 -10.36
C GLY A 235 10.00 -2.07 -10.25
N TRP A 236 10.53 -1.59 -9.12
CA TRP A 236 11.97 -1.53 -8.85
C TRP A 236 12.63 -2.91 -8.89
N LYS A 237 11.96 -3.97 -8.43
CA LYS A 237 12.52 -5.35 -8.47
C LYS A 237 12.76 -5.82 -9.90
N GLY A 238 11.87 -5.43 -10.83
CA GLY A 238 12.02 -5.72 -12.25
C GLY A 238 13.19 -4.97 -12.86
N ALA A 239 13.31 -3.67 -12.59
CA ALA A 239 14.42 -2.86 -13.07
C ALA A 239 15.79 -3.33 -12.51
N ALA A 240 15.83 -3.69 -11.23
CA ALA A 240 17.04 -4.19 -10.56
C ALA A 240 17.57 -5.51 -11.13
N LEU A 241 16.73 -6.27 -11.86
CA LEU A 241 17.15 -7.48 -12.57
C LEU A 241 17.35 -7.25 -14.07
N ALA A 242 16.49 -6.43 -14.69
CA ALA A 242 16.56 -6.15 -16.12
C ALA A 242 17.82 -5.37 -16.49
N VAL A 243 18.20 -4.35 -15.73
CA VAL A 243 19.38 -3.49 -16.04
C VAL A 243 20.70 -4.27 -16.02
N PRO A 244 20.98 -5.12 -15.02
CA PRO A 244 22.16 -6.00 -15.07
C PRO A 244 22.20 -6.96 -16.24
N VAL A 245 21.07 -7.60 -16.57
CA VAL A 245 20.99 -8.53 -17.71
C VAL A 245 21.25 -7.76 -19.01
N LEU A 246 20.67 -6.56 -19.15
CA LEU A 246 20.91 -5.67 -20.28
C LEU A 246 22.40 -5.34 -20.43
N ASN A 247 23.04 -4.91 -19.35
CA ASN A 247 24.46 -4.55 -19.32
C ASN A 247 25.37 -5.75 -19.62
N MET A 248 25.03 -6.93 -19.10
CA MET A 248 25.79 -8.16 -19.33
C MET A 248 25.71 -8.63 -20.78
N VAL A 249 24.52 -8.57 -21.40
CA VAL A 249 24.36 -8.86 -22.83
C VAL A 249 25.21 -7.93 -23.68
N ILE A 250 25.22 -6.63 -23.38
CA ILE A 250 26.03 -5.65 -24.13
C ILE A 250 27.51 -5.97 -23.99
N GLY A 251 28.01 -6.21 -22.77
CA GLY A 251 29.41 -6.56 -22.51
C GLY A 251 29.87 -7.83 -23.23
N LEU A 252 28.98 -8.81 -23.42
CA LEU A 252 29.27 -10.02 -24.21
C LEU A 252 29.23 -9.77 -25.72
N THR A 253 28.44 -8.81 -26.18
CA THR A 253 28.33 -8.48 -27.61
C THR A 253 29.42 -7.54 -28.11
N THR A 254 30.16 -6.83 -27.24
CA THR A 254 31.27 -5.97 -27.66
C THR A 254 32.46 -6.80 -28.16
N PRO A 255 33.04 -6.50 -29.33
CA PRO A 255 34.13 -7.31 -29.89
C PRO A 255 35.40 -7.27 -29.01
N ASN A 256 35.94 -8.44 -28.67
CA ASN A 256 37.15 -8.60 -27.85
C ASN A 256 38.43 -8.63 -28.69
N THR A 257 38.60 -7.72 -29.66
CA THR A 257 39.74 -7.80 -30.57
C THR A 257 41.07 -7.49 -29.89
N HIS A 258 41.14 -6.56 -28.93
CA HIS A 258 42.25 -6.40 -27.97
C HIS A 258 41.78 -5.71 -26.67
N PRO A 259 42.38 -6.01 -25.49
CA PRO A 259 42.02 -5.37 -24.22
C PRO A 259 42.21 -3.85 -24.20
N SER A 260 43.00 -3.28 -25.13
CA SER A 260 43.24 -1.85 -25.32
C SER A 260 42.58 -1.26 -26.57
N ALA A 261 41.87 -2.04 -27.39
CA ALA A 261 41.21 -1.53 -28.59
C ALA A 261 39.92 -0.78 -28.22
N PHE A 262 39.85 0.48 -28.62
CA PHE A 262 38.67 1.33 -28.43
C PHE A 262 37.74 1.20 -29.63
N ASP A 263 36.50 0.78 -29.39
CA ASP A 263 35.42 0.78 -30.38
C ASP A 263 34.44 1.93 -30.09
N PRO A 264 34.41 2.99 -30.93
CA PRO A 264 33.49 4.11 -30.77
C PRO A 264 32.00 3.71 -30.80
N ALA A 265 31.62 2.69 -31.59
CA ALA A 265 30.22 2.29 -31.75
C ALA A 265 29.70 1.54 -30.51
N ALA A 266 30.54 0.66 -29.94
CA ALA A 266 30.29 0.02 -28.65
C ALA A 266 30.13 1.05 -27.53
N PHE A 267 30.99 2.07 -27.49
CA PHE A 267 30.97 3.11 -26.47
C PHE A 267 29.69 3.98 -26.53
N ILE A 268 29.18 4.30 -27.71
CA ILE A 268 27.90 5.01 -27.87
C ILE A 268 26.74 4.14 -27.34
N THR A 269 26.73 2.86 -27.71
CA THR A 269 25.71 1.90 -27.26
C THR A 269 25.70 1.77 -25.74
N GLN A 270 26.87 1.72 -25.11
CA GLN A 270 27.03 1.69 -23.65
C GLN A 270 26.47 2.94 -22.97
N GLN A 271 26.71 4.14 -23.52
CA GLN A 271 26.16 5.38 -22.96
C GLN A 271 24.63 5.42 -23.03
N ILE A 272 24.05 5.06 -24.18
CA ILE A 272 22.58 5.00 -24.37
C ILE A 272 21.97 4.04 -23.33
N MET A 273 22.64 2.92 -23.07
CA MET A 273 22.15 1.90 -22.14
C MET A 273 22.38 2.26 -20.67
N ALA A 274 23.45 3.00 -20.35
CA ALA A 274 23.61 3.60 -19.03
C ALA A 274 22.45 4.57 -18.72
N ILE A 275 22.09 5.41 -19.70
CA ILE A 275 20.95 6.33 -19.59
C ILE A 275 19.64 5.55 -19.47
N SER A 276 19.43 4.53 -20.30
CA SER A 276 18.21 3.70 -20.22
C SER A 276 18.11 2.96 -18.89
N GLY A 277 19.23 2.46 -18.34
CA GLY A 277 19.31 1.85 -17.02
C GLY A 277 18.94 2.80 -15.88
N ILE A 278 19.40 4.06 -15.94
CA ILE A 278 18.99 5.13 -15.00
C ILE A 278 17.47 5.33 -15.08
N VAL A 279 16.93 5.48 -16.29
CA VAL A 279 15.49 5.70 -16.51
C VAL A 279 14.67 4.53 -16.00
N LEU A 280 15.05 3.29 -16.29
CA LEU A 280 14.35 2.08 -15.84
C LEU A 280 14.37 1.95 -14.32
N LEU A 281 15.50 2.23 -13.66
CA LEU A 281 15.59 2.18 -12.20
C LEU A 281 14.71 3.26 -11.54
N LEU A 282 14.74 4.49 -12.05
CA LEU A 282 13.90 5.60 -11.56
C LEU A 282 12.41 5.32 -11.78
N LEU A 283 12.05 4.85 -12.98
CA LEU A 283 10.67 4.49 -13.33
C LEU A 283 10.18 3.34 -12.44
N GLY A 284 10.98 2.28 -12.28
CA GLY A 284 10.68 1.16 -11.39
C GLY A 284 10.46 1.62 -9.94
N SER A 285 11.30 2.53 -9.44
CA SER A 285 11.14 3.14 -8.12
C SER A 285 9.81 3.89 -7.96
N ARG A 286 9.42 4.68 -8.97
CA ARG A 286 8.16 5.43 -8.96
C ARG A 286 6.94 4.50 -9.02
N ILE A 287 6.98 3.48 -9.88
CA ILE A 287 5.92 2.48 -10.00
C ILE A 287 5.74 1.74 -8.67
N THR A 288 6.82 1.30 -8.02
CA THR A 288 6.74 0.64 -6.71
C THR A 288 6.13 1.56 -5.65
N HIS A 289 6.53 2.84 -5.61
CA HIS A 289 5.98 3.81 -4.66
C HIS A 289 4.46 4.01 -4.86
N PHE A 290 4.00 4.20 -6.10
CA PHE A 290 2.57 4.35 -6.38
C PHE A 290 1.77 3.07 -6.08
N TYR A 291 2.31 1.91 -6.44
CA TYR A 291 1.64 0.63 -6.16
C TYR A 291 1.49 0.39 -4.65
N HIS A 292 2.52 0.68 -3.86
CA HIS A 292 2.47 0.55 -2.41
C HIS A 292 1.47 1.52 -1.78
N ARG A 293 1.46 2.78 -2.23
CA ARG A 293 0.50 3.79 -1.74
C ARG A 293 -0.94 3.42 -2.08
N TYR A 294 -1.19 2.90 -3.28
CA TYR A 294 -2.52 2.45 -3.69
C TYR A 294 -2.99 1.27 -2.83
N ARG A 295 -2.13 0.26 -2.63
CA ARG A 295 -2.45 -0.89 -1.79
C ARG A 295 -2.72 -0.52 -0.33
N LEU A 296 -1.89 0.34 0.26
CA LEU A 296 -2.10 0.82 1.63
C LEU A 296 -3.43 1.56 1.76
N ARG A 297 -3.77 2.39 0.77
CA ARG A 297 -5.05 3.12 0.76
C ARG A 297 -6.24 2.16 0.65
N GLU A 298 -6.17 1.17 -0.23
CA GLU A 298 -7.25 0.19 -0.40
C GLU A 298 -7.46 -0.65 0.88
N MET A 299 -6.37 -1.04 1.56
CA MET A 299 -6.47 -1.72 2.85
C MET A 299 -7.04 -0.80 3.92
N GLY A 300 -6.52 0.42 4.04
CA GLY A 300 -6.99 1.40 5.03
C GLY A 300 -8.46 1.78 4.84
N GLU A 301 -8.94 1.91 3.60
CA GLU A 301 -10.37 2.16 3.32
C GLU A 301 -11.24 0.97 3.75
N ARG A 302 -10.81 -0.28 3.50
CA ARG A 302 -11.54 -1.48 3.94
C ARG A 302 -11.57 -1.60 5.46
N ASP A 303 -10.44 -1.38 6.12
CA ASP A 303 -10.33 -1.46 7.58
C ASP A 303 -11.17 -0.36 8.26
N ALA A 304 -11.17 0.85 7.69
CA ALA A 304 -12.01 1.95 8.18
C ALA A 304 -13.51 1.64 8.05
N ILE A 305 -13.95 1.06 6.92
CA ILE A 305 -15.34 0.63 6.72
C ILE A 305 -15.73 -0.46 7.74
N HIS A 306 -14.86 -1.46 7.94
CA HIS A 306 -15.10 -2.52 8.90
C HIS A 306 -15.19 -1.98 10.34
N LEU A 307 -14.28 -1.10 10.73
CA LEU A 307 -14.28 -0.47 12.04
C LEU A 307 -15.55 0.38 12.26
N ALA A 308 -15.95 1.16 11.25
CA ALA A 308 -17.19 1.94 11.29
C ALA A 308 -18.44 1.06 11.42
N ARG A 309 -18.46 -0.11 10.75
CA ARG A 309 -19.55 -1.08 10.92
C ARG A 309 -19.59 -1.64 12.33
N SER A 310 -18.44 -2.08 12.85
CA SER A 310 -18.38 -2.65 14.21
C SER A 310 -18.77 -1.65 15.29
N SER A 311 -18.38 -0.38 15.16
CA SER A 311 -18.74 0.65 16.13
C SER A 311 -20.23 0.99 16.08
N GLN A 312 -20.84 1.00 14.90
CA GLN A 312 -22.29 1.17 14.75
C GLN A 312 -23.04 0.01 15.40
N LEU A 313 -22.63 -1.24 15.16
CA LEU A 313 -23.27 -2.41 15.77
C LEU A 313 -23.18 -2.38 17.30
N ALA A 314 -22.02 -2.02 17.85
CA ALA A 314 -21.86 -1.85 19.30
C ALA A 314 -22.81 -0.78 19.86
N SER A 315 -22.96 0.35 19.16
CA SER A 315 -23.90 1.41 19.56
C SER A 315 -25.37 0.98 19.47
N GLU A 316 -25.73 0.17 18.47
CA GLU A 316 -27.08 -0.42 18.38
C GLU A 316 -27.37 -1.37 19.53
N MET A 317 -26.40 -2.21 19.91
CA MET A 317 -26.54 -3.14 21.03
C MET A 317 -26.70 -2.41 22.37
N GLU A 318 -25.94 -1.35 22.59
CA GLU A 318 -26.04 -0.50 23.78
C GLU A 318 -27.42 0.17 23.89
N LEU A 319 -27.96 0.67 22.76
CA LEU A 319 -29.30 1.26 22.73
C LEU A 319 -30.40 0.23 22.98
N ARG A 320 -30.23 -1.00 22.47
CA ARG A 320 -31.12 -2.12 22.77
C ARG A 320 -31.13 -2.44 24.26
N GLU A 321 -29.95 -2.56 24.88
CA GLU A 321 -29.82 -2.86 26.30
C GLU A 321 -30.47 -1.78 27.17
N ARG A 322 -30.22 -0.50 26.84
CA ARG A 322 -30.86 0.64 27.51
C ARG A 322 -32.39 0.61 27.38
N ALA A 323 -32.92 0.31 26.21
CA ALA A 323 -34.36 0.22 26.01
C ALA A 323 -34.98 -0.95 26.78
N LEU A 324 -34.30 -2.10 26.86
CA LEU A 324 -34.74 -3.22 27.69
C LEU A 324 -34.75 -2.86 29.18
N HIS A 325 -33.73 -2.13 29.64
CA HIS A 325 -33.67 -1.66 31.03
C HIS A 325 -34.79 -0.66 31.34
N LEU A 326 -35.03 0.33 30.47
CA LEU A 326 -36.14 1.28 30.60
C LEU A 326 -37.50 0.57 30.64
N ARG A 327 -37.69 -0.46 29.81
CA ARG A 327 -38.93 -1.25 29.80
C ARG A 327 -39.14 -1.99 31.13
N LYS A 328 -38.09 -2.64 31.66
CA LYS A 328 -38.16 -3.32 32.97
C LYS A 328 -38.49 -2.34 34.10
N LEU A 329 -37.90 -1.14 34.08
CA LEU A 329 -38.22 -0.09 35.04
C LEU A 329 -39.69 0.37 34.93
N GLY A 330 -40.18 0.57 33.71
CA GLY A 330 -41.58 0.93 33.45
C GLY A 330 -42.55 -0.14 33.95
N ASP A 331 -42.30 -1.42 33.64
CA ASP A 331 -43.15 -2.53 34.11
C ASP A 331 -43.12 -2.66 35.65
N GLY A 332 -41.97 -2.37 36.30
CA GLY A 332 -41.86 -2.32 37.76
C GLY A 332 -42.68 -1.19 38.40
N ILE A 333 -42.65 0.02 37.80
CA ILE A 333 -43.48 1.15 38.23
C ILE A 333 -44.96 0.82 38.06
N ASP A 334 -45.36 0.28 36.90
CA ASP A 334 -46.74 -0.12 36.61
C ASP A 334 -47.25 -1.11 37.67
N THR A 335 -46.44 -2.12 38.02
CA THR A 335 -46.79 -3.12 39.05
C THR A 335 -46.99 -2.46 40.42
N SER A 336 -46.08 -1.58 40.83
CA SER A 336 -46.20 -0.86 42.11
C SER A 336 -47.43 0.05 42.18
N LEU A 337 -47.81 0.69 41.06
CA LEU A 337 -49.01 1.53 40.99
C LEU A 337 -50.29 0.70 41.08
N VAL A 338 -50.31 -0.50 40.50
CA VAL A 338 -51.44 -1.44 40.64
C VAL A 338 -51.59 -1.89 42.09
N GLU A 339 -50.49 -2.28 42.75
CA GLU A 339 -50.50 -2.67 44.17
C GLU A 339 -50.99 -1.53 45.07
N LEU A 340 -50.53 -0.30 44.85
CA LEU A 340 -51.00 0.88 45.57
C LEU A 340 -52.49 1.15 45.34
N ALA A 341 -52.96 0.99 44.10
CA ALA A 341 -54.38 1.16 43.77
C ALA A 341 -55.24 0.11 44.47
N ASP A 342 -54.78 -1.13 44.57
CA ASP A 342 -55.50 -2.21 45.25
C ASP A 342 -55.50 -2.02 46.77
N TRP A 343 -54.41 -1.54 47.36
CA TRP A 343 -54.39 -1.13 48.78
C TRP A 343 -55.37 0.02 49.06
N LEU A 344 -55.43 1.03 48.18
CA LEU A 344 -56.39 2.15 48.31
C LEU A 344 -57.85 1.68 48.20
N LYS A 345 -58.14 0.70 47.33
CA LYS A 345 -59.48 0.07 47.28
C LYS A 345 -59.81 -0.64 48.59
N ALA A 346 -58.85 -1.35 49.19
CA ALA A 346 -59.05 -2.05 50.47
C ALA A 346 -59.34 -1.09 51.63
N GLN A 347 -58.80 0.14 51.59
CA GLN A 347 -59.08 1.21 52.56
C GLN A 347 -60.38 1.99 52.27
N GLY A 348 -61.15 1.60 51.25
CA GLY A 348 -62.43 2.24 50.89
C GLY A 348 -62.32 3.46 49.97
N HIS A 349 -61.13 3.82 49.51
CA HIS A 349 -60.89 4.98 48.63
C HIS A 349 -60.98 4.62 47.13
N HIS A 350 -62.11 4.04 46.70
CA HIS A 350 -62.30 3.53 45.34
C HIS A 350 -62.14 4.59 44.23
N ALA A 351 -62.61 5.82 44.46
CA ALA A 351 -62.55 6.89 43.46
C ALA A 351 -61.11 7.39 43.18
N VAL A 352 -60.26 7.40 44.22
CA VAL A 352 -58.85 7.81 44.09
C VAL A 352 -58.06 6.71 43.38
N ALA A 353 -58.32 5.44 43.72
CA ALA A 353 -57.69 4.29 43.08
C ALA A 353 -58.01 4.21 41.58
N SER A 354 -59.26 4.43 41.17
CA SER A 354 -59.65 4.41 39.76
C SER A 354 -59.04 5.57 38.96
N SER A 355 -58.98 6.77 39.55
CA SER A 355 -58.30 7.93 38.95
C SER A 355 -56.79 7.70 38.77
N LEU A 356 -56.13 7.11 39.78
CA LEU A 356 -54.71 6.73 39.72
C LEU A 356 -54.44 5.71 38.60
N LEU A 357 -55.24 4.64 38.51
CA LEU A 357 -55.11 3.64 37.45
C LEU A 357 -55.34 4.23 36.06
N HIS A 358 -56.31 5.11 35.92
CA HIS A 358 -56.55 5.79 34.64
C HIS A 358 -55.36 6.64 34.21
N THR A 359 -54.86 7.48 35.13
CA THR A 359 -53.71 8.36 34.90
C THR A 359 -52.43 7.56 34.62
N SER A 360 -52.18 6.50 35.40
CA SER A 360 -51.07 5.57 35.18
C SER A 360 -51.12 4.94 33.79
N ASN A 361 -52.25 4.36 33.38
CA ASN A 361 -52.38 3.74 32.05
C ASN A 361 -52.05 4.70 30.90
N VAL A 362 -52.46 5.97 31.00
CA VAL A 362 -52.13 7.00 30.01
C VAL A 362 -50.63 7.27 29.98
N HIS A 363 -49.99 7.47 31.13
CA HIS A 363 -48.55 7.71 31.21
C HIS A 363 -47.70 6.50 30.81
N SER A 364 -48.10 5.28 31.18
CA SER A 364 -47.41 4.04 30.80
C SER A 364 -47.47 3.82 29.29
N ARG A 365 -48.59 4.16 28.64
CA ARG A 365 -48.69 4.16 27.18
C ARG A 365 -47.71 5.14 26.54
N LEU A 366 -47.71 6.40 26.99
CA LEU A 366 -46.78 7.42 26.48
C LEU A 366 -45.32 7.03 26.71
N PHE A 367 -45.00 6.45 27.87
CA PHE A 367 -43.67 5.96 28.19
C PHE A 367 -43.23 4.82 27.27
N ARG A 368 -44.12 3.87 26.96
CA ARG A 368 -43.85 2.79 25.98
C ARG A 368 -43.64 3.35 24.57
N GLU A 369 -44.44 4.33 24.15
CA GLU A 369 -44.27 5.02 22.87
C GLU A 369 -42.90 5.72 22.79
N GLN A 370 -42.49 6.44 23.84
CA GLN A 370 -41.17 7.07 23.92
C GLN A 370 -40.02 6.05 23.96
N THR A 371 -40.16 4.96 24.70
CA THR A 371 -39.14 3.89 24.75
C THR A 371 -38.98 3.21 23.40
N SER A 372 -40.08 3.04 22.64
CA SER A 372 -40.05 2.49 21.28
C SER A 372 -39.29 3.37 20.28
N MET A 373 -39.14 4.67 20.56
CA MET A 373 -38.34 5.61 19.77
C MET A 373 -36.83 5.48 20.06
N VAL A 374 -36.46 4.97 21.24
CA VAL A 374 -35.05 4.68 21.61
C VAL A 374 -34.56 3.44 20.89
N TYR A 375 -35.33 2.36 20.93
CA TYR A 375 -35.04 1.14 20.17
C TYR A 375 -36.32 0.44 19.70
N PRO A 376 -36.49 0.20 18.38
CA PRO A 376 -37.69 -0.42 17.84
C PRO A 376 -37.65 -1.95 18.01
N SER A 377 -37.91 -2.43 19.23
CA SER A 377 -37.93 -3.89 19.53
C SER A 377 -38.87 -4.71 18.63
N GLY A 378 -39.95 -4.10 18.13
CA GLY A 378 -40.86 -4.71 17.16
C GLY A 378 -40.22 -4.96 15.78
N LEU A 379 -39.14 -4.26 15.42
CA LEU A 379 -38.44 -4.45 14.15
C LEU A 379 -37.74 -5.80 14.09
N GLU A 380 -37.14 -6.26 15.18
CA GLU A 380 -36.47 -7.58 15.22
C GLU A 380 -37.46 -8.74 15.03
N HIS A 381 -38.71 -8.58 15.47
CA HIS A 381 -39.71 -9.65 15.49
C HIS A 381 -40.69 -9.59 14.31
N LEU A 382 -41.06 -8.39 13.87
CA LEU A 382 -42.09 -8.14 12.86
C LEU A 382 -41.54 -7.55 11.56
N GLY A 383 -40.25 -7.21 11.53
CA GLY A 383 -39.57 -6.63 10.38
C GLY A 383 -39.76 -5.12 10.22
N LEU A 384 -38.93 -4.53 9.35
CA LEU A 384 -38.85 -3.09 9.08
C LEU A 384 -40.21 -2.44 8.76
N TYR A 385 -41.01 -3.05 7.89
CA TYR A 385 -42.22 -2.41 7.37
C TYR A 385 -43.33 -2.32 8.42
N VAL A 386 -43.50 -3.36 9.23
CA VAL A 386 -44.44 -3.34 10.35
C VAL A 386 -43.98 -2.34 11.40
N ALA A 387 -42.67 -2.28 11.70
CA ALA A 387 -42.13 -1.31 12.65
C ALA A 387 -42.39 0.16 12.23
N LEU A 388 -42.36 0.46 10.93
CA LEU A 388 -42.69 1.79 10.39
C LEU A 388 -44.19 2.12 10.43
N GLN A 389 -45.07 1.10 10.40
CA GLN A 389 -46.52 1.28 10.38
C GLN A 389 -47.20 1.13 11.75
N ALA A 390 -46.57 0.45 12.71
CA ALA A 390 -47.14 0.16 14.02
C ALA A 390 -46.35 0.77 15.19
N GLY A 391 -45.14 1.28 14.96
CA GLY A 391 -44.32 1.90 16.01
C GLY A 391 -44.70 3.33 16.35
N GLY A 392 -44.15 3.86 17.47
CA GLY A 392 -44.38 5.24 17.92
C GLY A 392 -43.99 6.32 16.89
N ILE A 393 -43.13 5.98 15.93
CA ILE A 393 -42.75 6.89 14.85
C ILE A 393 -43.94 7.25 13.94
N ARG A 394 -44.88 6.33 13.70
CA ARG A 394 -46.05 6.62 12.88
C ARG A 394 -46.94 7.66 13.53
N GLU A 395 -47.17 7.55 14.84
CA GLU A 395 -47.94 8.55 15.57
C GLU A 395 -47.22 9.90 15.55
N SER A 396 -45.89 9.91 15.71
CA SER A 396 -45.10 11.15 15.58
C SER A 396 -45.26 11.81 14.21
N TRP A 397 -45.28 11.03 13.13
CA TRP A 397 -45.47 11.52 11.76
C TRP A 397 -46.91 11.99 11.52
N LYS A 398 -47.89 11.30 12.09
CA LYS A 398 -49.30 11.67 12.00
C LYS A 398 -49.58 13.00 12.69
N LEU A 399 -48.96 13.26 13.85
CA LEU A 399 -49.05 14.53 14.57
C LEU A 399 -48.52 15.72 13.76
N THR A 400 -47.58 15.50 12.82
CA THR A 400 -47.12 16.58 11.95
C THR A 400 -48.09 16.92 10.82
N GLU A 401 -49.06 16.05 10.52
CA GLU A 401 -50.01 16.12 9.39
C GLU A 401 -49.38 16.28 7.99
N ARG A 402 -48.04 16.23 7.90
CA ARG A 402 -47.29 16.48 6.67
C ARG A 402 -46.78 15.21 6.00
N VAL A 403 -46.68 14.10 6.73
CA VAL A 403 -46.14 12.84 6.21
C VAL A 403 -47.27 11.94 5.74
N LEU A 404 -47.30 11.63 4.44
CA LEU A 404 -48.27 10.71 3.84
C LEU A 404 -47.96 9.25 4.25
N ARG A 405 -48.96 8.37 4.13
CA ARG A 405 -48.78 6.93 4.36
C ARG A 405 -47.64 6.39 3.47
N PRO A 406 -46.65 5.67 4.03
CA PRO A 406 -45.53 5.12 3.26
C PRO A 406 -45.98 4.06 2.24
N ASP A 407 -45.41 4.10 1.03
CA ASP A 407 -45.56 3.05 0.02
C ASP A 407 -44.38 2.07 0.13
N LEU A 408 -44.64 0.90 0.70
CA LEU A 408 -43.63 -0.11 1.03
C LEU A 408 -43.82 -1.34 0.12
N LYS A 409 -42.78 -1.76 -0.59
CA LYS A 409 -42.84 -2.86 -1.57
C LYS A 409 -41.71 -3.87 -1.42
N GLY A 410 -42.01 -5.14 -1.64
CA GLY A 410 -41.04 -6.23 -1.49
C GLY A 410 -41.01 -6.77 -0.06
N ASP A 411 -40.10 -7.70 0.19
CA ASP A 411 -40.00 -8.39 1.48
C ASP A 411 -38.73 -7.98 2.23
N PRO A 412 -38.84 -7.23 3.34
CA PRO A 412 -37.70 -6.82 4.16
C PRO A 412 -37.07 -7.98 4.94
N CYS A 413 -37.77 -9.10 5.14
CA CYS A 413 -37.26 -10.24 5.92
C CYS A 413 -36.08 -10.95 5.24
N ASN A 414 -35.89 -10.72 3.94
CA ASN A 414 -34.74 -11.23 3.19
C ASN A 414 -33.44 -10.45 3.43
N LEU A 415 -33.50 -9.35 4.19
CA LEU A 415 -32.38 -8.50 4.57
C LEU A 415 -31.95 -8.81 6.01
N SER A 416 -30.66 -8.68 6.30
CA SER A 416 -30.16 -8.78 7.68
C SER A 416 -30.83 -7.78 8.63
N VAL A 417 -31.00 -8.16 9.90
CA VAL A 417 -31.59 -7.30 10.94
C VAL A 417 -30.79 -5.99 11.10
N GLU A 418 -29.46 -6.06 10.97
CA GLU A 418 -28.57 -4.90 10.98
C GLU A 418 -28.93 -3.90 9.89
N LEU A 419 -29.10 -4.37 8.64
CA LEU A 419 -29.47 -3.53 7.51
C LEU A 419 -30.87 -2.95 7.69
N GLN A 420 -31.81 -3.72 8.25
CA GLN A 420 -33.16 -3.24 8.55
C GLN A 420 -33.13 -2.12 9.60
N LEU A 421 -32.35 -2.25 10.67
CA LEU A 421 -32.17 -1.21 11.69
C LEU A 421 -31.51 0.05 11.10
N ALA A 422 -30.45 -0.12 10.31
CA ALA A 422 -29.78 0.97 9.62
C ALA A 422 -30.74 1.70 8.66
N ALA A 423 -31.55 0.95 7.91
CA ALA A 423 -32.57 1.51 7.02
C ALA A 423 -33.65 2.27 7.79
N TYR A 424 -34.15 1.70 8.90
CA TYR A 424 -35.13 2.35 9.79
C TYR A 424 -34.62 3.71 10.29
N ARG A 425 -33.42 3.75 10.88
CA ARG A 425 -32.84 4.99 11.40
C ARG A 425 -32.55 6.02 10.32
N THR A 426 -32.03 5.57 9.18
CA THR A 426 -31.69 6.47 8.07
C THR A 426 -32.95 7.07 7.43
N LEU A 427 -34.04 6.29 7.35
CA LEU A 427 -35.34 6.79 6.89
C LEU A 427 -35.90 7.86 7.85
N ILE A 428 -35.85 7.61 9.15
CA ILE A 428 -36.33 8.56 10.17
C ILE A 428 -35.55 9.87 10.12
N ASP A 429 -34.22 9.78 10.06
CA ASP A 429 -33.35 10.96 9.94
C ASP A 429 -33.64 11.72 8.63
N ALA A 430 -33.82 11.02 7.51
CA ALA A 430 -34.17 11.66 6.24
C ALA A 430 -35.51 12.42 6.33
N VAL A 431 -36.54 11.82 6.91
CA VAL A 431 -37.84 12.47 7.11
C VAL A 431 -37.71 13.67 8.05
N SER A 432 -36.95 13.54 9.14
CA SER A 432 -36.69 14.63 10.09
C SER A 432 -35.98 15.81 9.43
N ILE A 433 -34.96 15.56 8.60
CA ILE A 433 -34.24 16.58 7.83
C ILE A 433 -35.20 17.34 6.91
N LEU A 434 -36.07 16.64 6.19
CA LEU A 434 -37.06 17.27 5.30
C LEU A 434 -38.15 18.04 6.08
N LEU A 435 -38.64 17.50 7.21
CA LEU A 435 -39.63 18.19 8.04
C LEU A 435 -39.08 19.52 8.59
N LYS A 436 -37.79 19.55 8.94
CA LYS A 436 -37.11 20.70 9.53
C LYS A 436 -36.82 21.82 8.52
N HIS A 437 -36.35 21.47 7.32
CA HIS A 437 -35.81 22.47 6.38
C HIS A 437 -36.72 22.75 5.18
N GLU A 438 -37.66 21.85 4.87
CA GLU A 438 -38.54 22.00 3.71
C GLU A 438 -39.99 22.19 4.17
N GLY A 439 -40.76 22.92 3.39
CA GLY A 439 -42.20 23.05 3.55
C GLY A 439 -42.98 22.09 2.63
N GLY A 440 -44.19 21.69 3.05
CA GLY A 440 -45.10 20.87 2.25
C GLY A 440 -45.22 19.41 2.69
N GLN A 441 -46.02 18.63 1.96
CA GLN A 441 -46.27 17.21 2.25
C GLN A 441 -45.12 16.31 1.78
N ILE A 442 -44.80 15.30 2.57
CA ILE A 442 -43.72 14.35 2.35
C ILE A 442 -44.31 12.99 1.99
N ARG A 443 -43.76 12.36 0.95
CA ARG A 443 -44.07 11.00 0.53
C ARG A 443 -42.86 10.11 0.71
N ILE A 444 -43.08 8.97 1.35
CA ILE A 444 -42.07 7.95 1.60
C ILE A 444 -42.35 6.76 0.70
N ARG A 445 -41.31 6.26 0.02
CA ARG A 445 -41.34 4.99 -0.72
C ARG A 445 -40.16 4.13 -0.30
N ALA A 446 -40.38 2.85 -0.02
CA ALA A 446 -39.31 1.90 0.21
C ALA A 446 -39.55 0.65 -0.63
N ARG A 447 -38.49 0.14 -1.27
CA ARG A 447 -38.54 -1.09 -2.05
C ARG A 447 -37.38 -1.99 -1.72
N CYS A 448 -37.67 -3.19 -1.21
CA CYS A 448 -36.71 -4.28 -1.07
C CYS A 448 -36.63 -5.09 -2.36
N GLY A 449 -35.44 -5.57 -2.70
CA GLY A 449 -35.23 -6.42 -3.87
C GLY A 449 -33.83 -7.01 -3.94
N GLY A 450 -33.62 -7.89 -4.91
CA GLY A 450 -32.31 -8.42 -5.27
C GLY A 450 -31.92 -8.03 -6.68
N MET A 451 -30.64 -7.74 -6.90
CA MET A 451 -30.06 -7.52 -8.21
C MET A 451 -28.82 -8.42 -8.35
N GLY A 452 -28.97 -9.55 -9.05
CA GLY A 452 -27.97 -10.61 -9.09
C GLY A 452 -27.79 -11.26 -7.71
N SER A 453 -26.54 -11.37 -7.25
CA SER A 453 -26.21 -11.93 -5.92
C SER A 453 -26.37 -10.93 -4.76
N ARG A 454 -26.69 -9.66 -5.05
CA ARG A 454 -26.81 -8.63 -4.01
C ARG A 454 -28.27 -8.37 -3.67
N ARG A 455 -28.60 -8.43 -2.38
CA ARG A 455 -29.91 -8.01 -1.84
C ARG A 455 -29.80 -6.59 -1.33
N GLY A 456 -30.89 -5.85 -1.28
CA GLY A 456 -30.85 -4.47 -0.79
C GLY A 456 -32.21 -3.81 -0.67
N ILE A 457 -32.19 -2.59 -0.17
CA ILE A 457 -33.36 -1.73 -0.04
C ILE A 457 -33.09 -0.35 -0.62
N LEU A 458 -34.00 0.12 -1.47
CA LEU A 458 -34.02 1.48 -1.98
C LEU A 458 -35.13 2.25 -1.26
N MET A 459 -34.76 3.33 -0.57
CA MET A 459 -35.68 4.24 0.09
C MET A 459 -35.65 5.59 -0.61
N VAL A 460 -36.82 6.17 -0.83
CA VAL A 460 -36.99 7.48 -1.45
C VAL A 460 -37.90 8.31 -0.58
N VAL A 461 -37.37 9.41 -0.07
CA VAL A 461 -38.13 10.42 0.67
C VAL A 461 -38.23 11.65 -0.21
N SER A 462 -39.45 12.06 -0.56
CA SER A 462 -39.69 13.14 -1.53
C SER A 462 -40.77 14.10 -1.08
N LEU A 463 -40.67 15.36 -1.48
CA LEU A 463 -41.79 16.30 -1.41
C LEU A 463 -42.86 15.91 -2.42
N LEU A 464 -44.13 16.06 -2.07
CA LEU A 464 -45.26 15.76 -2.95
C LEU A 464 -45.22 16.62 -4.22
N GLU A 465 -44.81 17.88 -4.06
CA GLU A 465 -44.69 18.84 -5.15
C GLU A 465 -43.41 18.59 -5.96
N SER A 466 -43.57 18.11 -7.19
CA SER A 466 -42.45 17.71 -8.06
C SER A 466 -41.64 18.87 -8.63
N ARG A 467 -42.21 20.09 -8.60
CA ARG A 467 -41.59 21.31 -9.14
C ARG A 467 -40.64 22.00 -8.17
N ARG A 468 -40.81 21.78 -6.86
CA ARG A 468 -39.90 22.32 -5.83
C ARG A 468 -38.61 21.51 -5.78
N ARG A 469 -37.46 22.19 -5.85
CA ARG A 469 -36.17 21.56 -5.56
C ARG A 469 -35.88 21.66 -4.07
N LEU A 470 -35.22 20.64 -3.53
CA LEU A 470 -34.68 20.68 -2.18
C LEU A 470 -33.70 21.85 -2.08
N SER A 471 -33.73 22.55 -0.95
CA SER A 471 -32.78 23.60 -0.66
C SER A 471 -31.35 23.04 -0.54
N GLN A 472 -30.37 23.91 -0.74
CA GLN A 472 -28.95 23.54 -0.59
C GLN A 472 -28.64 23.09 0.85
N GLN A 473 -29.27 23.72 1.85
CA GLN A 473 -29.13 23.34 3.26
C GLN A 473 -29.64 21.92 3.52
N THR A 474 -30.82 21.56 3.00
CA THR A 474 -31.36 20.19 3.09
C THR A 474 -30.44 19.19 2.42
N THR A 475 -29.90 19.53 1.24
CA THR A 475 -29.02 18.66 0.47
C THR A 475 -27.70 18.39 1.22
N MET A 476 -27.09 19.44 1.79
CA MET A 476 -25.87 19.30 2.60
C MET A 476 -26.13 18.49 3.88
N ALA A 477 -27.18 18.80 4.62
CA ALA A 477 -27.54 18.09 5.84
C ALA A 477 -27.85 16.60 5.57
N ALA A 478 -28.56 16.31 4.47
CA ALA A 478 -28.83 14.94 4.04
C ALA A 478 -27.53 14.20 3.68
N PHE A 479 -26.63 14.85 2.93
CA PHE A 479 -25.37 14.22 2.55
C PHE A 479 -24.48 13.96 3.76
N GLU A 480 -24.29 14.94 4.65
CA GLU A 480 -23.44 14.79 5.84
C GLU A 480 -23.98 13.70 6.80
N ARG A 481 -25.29 13.71 7.06
CA ARG A 481 -25.88 12.85 8.08
C ARG A 481 -26.21 11.44 7.60
N LEU A 482 -26.62 11.29 6.34
CA LEU A 482 -27.07 9.99 5.81
C LEU A 482 -25.91 9.18 5.20
N THR A 483 -24.92 9.83 4.57
CA THR A 483 -23.80 9.11 3.92
C THR A 483 -22.96 8.33 4.92
N GLY A 484 -22.72 8.89 6.12
CA GLY A 484 -22.00 8.18 7.19
C GLY A 484 -22.70 6.90 7.67
N ARG A 485 -24.03 6.82 7.51
CA ARG A 485 -24.83 5.63 7.88
C ARG A 485 -24.94 4.61 6.77
N THR A 486 -24.85 5.02 5.51
CA THR A 486 -24.95 4.10 4.36
C THR A 486 -23.61 3.46 4.00
N LEU A 487 -22.50 4.14 4.27
CA LEU A 487 -21.15 3.73 3.86
C LEU A 487 -20.73 2.33 4.39
N PRO A 488 -21.06 1.93 5.64
CA PRO A 488 -20.76 0.57 6.14
C PRO A 488 -21.48 -0.57 5.39
N TYR A 489 -22.51 -0.25 4.63
CA TYR A 489 -23.37 -1.20 3.91
C TYR A 489 -23.32 -1.00 2.38
N ASP A 490 -22.18 -0.53 1.86
CA ASP A 490 -21.96 -0.26 0.42
C ASP A 490 -23.09 0.58 -0.20
N GLY A 491 -23.67 1.46 0.62
CA GLY A 491 -24.88 2.20 0.31
C GLY A 491 -24.61 3.62 -0.18
N THR A 492 -25.51 4.15 -0.99
CA THR A 492 -25.37 5.47 -1.63
C THR A 492 -26.52 6.39 -1.26
N VAL A 493 -26.22 7.68 -1.13
CA VAL A 493 -27.22 8.75 -0.93
C VAL A 493 -27.12 9.71 -2.10
N ASP A 494 -28.25 9.97 -2.75
CA ASP A 494 -28.35 10.88 -3.87
C ASP A 494 -29.54 11.82 -3.67
N CYS A 495 -29.30 13.12 -3.80
CA CYS A 495 -30.31 14.16 -3.68
C CYS A 495 -30.62 14.70 -5.08
N TYR A 496 -31.80 14.35 -5.60
CA TYR A 496 -32.19 14.72 -6.95
C TYR A 496 -33.52 15.49 -6.98
N ARG A 497 -33.48 16.75 -7.43
CA ARG A 497 -34.65 17.64 -7.49
C ARG A 497 -35.36 17.75 -6.15
N ASN A 498 -36.46 17.02 -5.97
CA ASN A 498 -37.38 17.10 -4.84
C ASN A 498 -37.30 15.88 -3.90
N ARG A 499 -36.29 15.01 -4.09
CA ARG A 499 -36.21 13.72 -3.40
C ARG A 499 -34.79 13.37 -2.95
N VAL A 500 -34.71 12.70 -1.81
CA VAL A 500 -33.53 12.03 -1.28
C VAL A 500 -33.69 10.54 -1.55
N ARG A 501 -32.74 9.96 -2.28
CA ARG A 501 -32.68 8.52 -2.60
C ARG A 501 -31.57 7.91 -1.78
N ILE A 502 -31.88 6.82 -1.09
CA ILE A 502 -30.97 6.11 -0.21
C ILE A 502 -30.99 4.65 -0.64
N LEU A 503 -29.83 4.11 -1.00
CA LEU A 503 -29.66 2.71 -1.35
C LEU A 503 -28.80 2.04 -0.28
N PHE A 504 -29.23 0.87 0.16
CA PHE A 504 -28.49 -0.03 1.03
C PHE A 504 -28.31 -1.36 0.32
N LEU A 505 -27.10 -1.93 0.37
CA LEU A 505 -26.79 -3.22 -0.21
C LEU A 505 -26.31 -4.17 0.89
N ASP A 506 -26.96 -5.33 0.96
CA ASP A 506 -26.49 -6.43 1.79
C ASP A 506 -25.34 -7.13 1.06
N ARG A 507 -24.15 -7.07 1.65
CA ARG A 507 -23.00 -7.82 1.18
C ARG A 507 -23.09 -9.17 1.87
N GLU A 508 -23.34 -10.24 1.11
CA GLU A 508 -23.35 -11.62 1.64
C GLU A 508 -22.17 -11.81 2.59
N THR A 509 -22.47 -11.86 3.89
CA THR A 509 -21.66 -12.68 4.78
C THR A 509 -21.84 -14.08 4.22
N LYS A 510 -20.75 -14.68 3.72
CA LYS A 510 -20.64 -16.13 3.66
C LYS A 510 -20.78 -16.61 5.11
N LEU A 511 -22.02 -16.74 5.59
CA LEU A 511 -22.31 -17.55 6.74
C LEU A 511 -21.96 -18.97 6.30
N GLU A 512 -20.92 -19.51 6.92
CA GLU A 512 -20.68 -20.94 6.95
C GLU A 512 -22.01 -21.63 7.23
N THR A 513 -22.36 -22.53 6.32
CA THR A 513 -23.61 -23.27 6.32
C THR A 513 -23.54 -24.28 7.46
N GLN A 514 -23.91 -23.88 8.67
CA GLN A 514 -24.36 -24.83 9.69
C GLN A 514 -25.86 -25.05 9.51
N PRO A 515 -26.30 -26.29 9.24
CA PRO A 515 -27.71 -26.59 9.06
C PRO A 515 -28.36 -26.74 10.45
N SER A 516 -29.03 -25.69 10.92
CA SER A 516 -30.04 -25.84 11.97
C SER A 516 -31.38 -25.31 11.46
N ALA A 517 -32.32 -26.26 11.34
CA ALA A 517 -33.76 -26.25 11.08
C ALA A 517 -34.54 -24.90 10.94
N PRO A 518 -35.62 -24.89 10.14
CA PRO A 518 -36.32 -23.66 9.75
C PRO A 518 -37.33 -23.22 10.82
N SER A 519 -37.20 -22.00 11.34
CA SER A 519 -38.34 -21.27 11.90
C SER A 519 -38.92 -20.36 10.83
N ARG A 520 -39.85 -20.89 10.01
CA ARG A 520 -40.72 -20.06 9.19
C ARG A 520 -41.67 -19.28 10.09
N TYR A 521 -41.26 -18.09 10.52
CA TYR A 521 -42.21 -17.06 10.94
C TYR A 521 -42.54 -16.23 9.70
N SER A 522 -43.56 -16.66 8.98
CA SER A 522 -44.25 -15.84 7.98
C SER A 522 -44.91 -14.67 8.70
N CYS A 523 -44.42 -13.45 8.49
CA CYS A 523 -45.14 -12.24 8.89
C CYS A 523 -46.50 -12.18 8.18
N PRO A 524 -47.56 -11.72 8.85
CA PRO A 524 -48.87 -11.58 8.24
C PRO A 524 -48.82 -10.55 7.10
N ALA A 525 -49.50 -10.87 6.00
CA ALA A 525 -49.67 -9.94 4.89
C ALA A 525 -50.39 -8.66 5.35
N PRO A 526 -50.07 -7.48 4.78
CA PRO A 526 -50.62 -6.18 5.20
C PRO A 526 -52.12 -5.97 4.89
N SER A 527 -52.87 -7.03 4.60
CA SER A 527 -54.29 -6.97 4.21
C SER A 527 -55.28 -7.38 5.31
N ALA A 528 -54.82 -7.60 6.55
CA ALA A 528 -55.69 -8.07 7.65
C ALA A 528 -55.57 -7.21 8.92
N LEU A 529 -55.68 -5.89 8.79
CA LEU A 529 -55.99 -4.96 9.90
C LEU A 529 -56.83 -3.81 9.32
N GLN A 530 -58.11 -4.10 9.09
CA GLN A 530 -59.18 -3.09 9.07
C GLN A 530 -59.83 -3.06 10.44
#